data_AF-A0A662PBJ2-F1
#
_entry.id   AF-A0A662PBJ2-F1
#
_cell.length_a   1.000
_cell.length_b   1.000
_cell.length_c   1.000
_cell.angle_alpha   90.00
_cell.angle_beta   90.00
_cell.angle_gamma   90.00
#
_symmetry.space_group_name_H-M   'P 1'
#
loop_
_entity.id
_entity.type
_entity.pdbx_description
1 polymer ?
#
loop_
_entity_poly.entity_id
_entity_poly.type
_entity_poly.pdbx_seq_one_letter_code
_entity_poly.pdbx_strand_id
1 'polypeptide(L)'
;MSSVKNIAKGFFIGETKIEKMLSLATFVFLILLIATGGYWIMTRQYNKYLIGLVNILVLFAGTLGLRVKTINEKEEAKKNAENSYEKMGLSLEEATEYFLSRMQNRILREWINLLIGTTLISICIIVFFPV
;
A
#
# COMPACT_ATOMS: atom_id res chain seq x y z
N MET A 1 -8.72 -5.04 -28.65
CA MET A 1 -7.39 -4.56 -28.18
C MET A 1 -7.47 -3.38 -27.19
N SER A 2 -8.67 -3.01 -26.67
CA SER A 2 -8.88 -1.81 -25.84
C SER A 2 -9.07 -2.08 -24.33
N SER A 3 -9.57 -3.26 -23.93
CA SER A 3 -9.91 -3.51 -22.51
C SER A 3 -8.68 -3.83 -21.65
N VAL A 4 -7.77 -4.68 -22.11
CA VAL A 4 -6.54 -5.07 -21.37
C VAL A 4 -5.63 -3.86 -21.12
N LYS A 5 -5.53 -2.93 -22.07
CA LYS A 5 -4.72 -1.72 -21.94
C LYS A 5 -5.28 -0.79 -20.86
N ASN A 6 -6.60 -0.68 -20.76
CA ASN A 6 -7.27 0.13 -19.73
C ASN A 6 -7.21 -0.52 -18.36
N ILE A 7 -7.39 -1.84 -18.28
CA ILE A 7 -7.23 -2.62 -17.04
C ILE A 7 -5.79 -2.50 -16.55
N ALA A 8 -4.79 -2.69 -17.41
CA ALA A 8 -3.39 -2.50 -17.04
C ALA A 8 -3.11 -1.05 -16.61
N LYS A 9 -3.72 -0.04 -17.24
CA LYS A 9 -3.55 1.36 -16.82
C LYS A 9 -4.13 1.61 -15.42
N GLY A 10 -5.33 1.13 -15.14
CA GLY A 10 -5.92 1.20 -13.80
C GLY A 10 -5.14 0.38 -12.77
N PHE A 11 -4.63 -0.79 -13.18
CA PHE A 11 -3.96 -1.74 -12.30
C PHE A 11 -2.47 -1.47 -12.07
N PHE A 12 -1.79 -0.73 -12.94
CA PHE A 12 -0.37 -0.38 -12.77
C PHE A 12 -0.15 1.09 -12.44
N ILE A 13 -1.05 1.97 -12.88
CA ILE A 13 -0.85 3.41 -12.73
C ILE A 13 -1.72 3.95 -11.61
N GLY A 14 -2.96 3.52 -11.40
CA GLY A 14 -3.83 4.12 -10.38
C GLY A 14 -4.24 5.55 -10.75
N GLU A 15 -5.41 5.96 -10.26
CA GLU A 15 -5.99 7.26 -10.63
C GLU A 15 -5.54 8.38 -9.68
N THR A 16 -5.37 8.06 -8.40
CA THR A 16 -4.94 9.02 -7.37
C THR A 16 -3.43 8.97 -7.12
N LYS A 17 -2.86 10.03 -6.53
CA LYS A 17 -1.44 10.08 -6.16
C LYS A 17 -1.06 8.93 -5.21
N ILE A 18 -1.93 8.60 -4.25
CA ILE A 18 -1.69 7.51 -3.31
C ILE A 18 -1.75 6.13 -4.00
N GLU A 19 -2.69 5.90 -4.93
CA GLU A 19 -2.77 4.64 -5.67
C GLU A 19 -1.52 4.42 -6.54
N LYS A 20 -1.04 5.48 -7.22
CA LYS A 20 0.22 5.48 -7.97
C LYS A 20 1.39 5.04 -7.11
N MET A 21 1.52 5.69 -5.95
CA MET A 21 2.59 5.43 -5.00
C MET A 21 2.53 4.00 -4.44
N LEU A 22 1.35 3.53 -4.00
CA LEU A 22 1.17 2.16 -3.49
C LEU A 22 1.38 1.11 -4.58
N SER A 23 1.00 1.39 -5.83
CA SER A 23 1.25 0.47 -6.96
C SER A 23 2.74 0.33 -7.23
N LEU A 24 3.47 1.44 -7.28
CA LEU A 24 4.93 1.43 -7.44
C LEU A 24 5.61 0.71 -6.27
N ALA A 25 5.22 1.02 -5.03
CA ALA A 25 5.77 0.39 -3.85
C ALA A 25 5.51 -1.13 -3.83
N THR A 26 4.30 -1.57 -4.20
CA THR A 26 3.98 -3.00 -4.32
C THR A 26 4.89 -3.69 -5.32
N PHE A 27 5.16 -3.06 -6.46
CA PHE A 27 6.06 -3.60 -7.48
C PHE A 27 7.51 -3.68 -6.99
N VAL A 28 7.99 -2.65 -6.30
CA VAL A 28 9.32 -2.64 -5.68
C VAL A 28 9.45 -3.75 -4.64
N PHE A 29 8.47 -3.91 -3.75
CA PHE A 29 8.48 -4.97 -2.75
C PHE A 29 8.38 -6.36 -3.37
N LEU A 30 7.67 -6.53 -4.48
CA LEU A 30 7.65 -7.79 -5.22
C LEU A 30 9.03 -8.17 -5.75
N ILE A 31 9.75 -7.22 -6.36
CA ILE A 31 11.12 -7.46 -6.84
C ILE A 31 12.04 -7.83 -5.67
N LEU A 32 11.96 -7.09 -4.56
CA LEU A 32 12.73 -7.38 -3.36
C LEU A 32 12.39 -8.76 -2.77
N LEU A 33 11.12 -9.15 -2.78
CA LEU A 33 10.66 -10.45 -2.29
C LEU A 33 11.25 -11.58 -3.14
N ILE A 34 11.24 -11.43 -4.47
CA ILE A 34 11.84 -12.42 -5.39
C ILE A 34 13.35 -12.51 -5.16
N ALA A 35 14.04 -11.38 -5.06
CA ALA A 35 15.49 -11.34 -4.85
C ALA A 35 15.90 -11.96 -3.50
N THR A 36 15.24 -11.57 -2.42
CA THR A 36 15.52 -12.09 -1.07
C THR A 36 15.08 -13.53 -0.90
N GLY A 37 13.95 -13.92 -1.47
CA GLY A 37 13.49 -15.31 -1.50
C GLY A 37 14.44 -16.22 -2.28
N GLY A 38 14.90 -15.77 -3.45
CA GLY A 38 15.89 -16.49 -4.24
C GLY A 38 17.21 -16.67 -3.49
N TYR A 39 17.72 -15.60 -2.86
CA TYR A 39 18.92 -15.66 -2.04
C TYR A 39 18.78 -16.60 -0.84
N TRP A 40 17.64 -16.57 -0.16
CA TRP A 40 17.37 -17.46 0.97
C TRP A 40 17.31 -18.93 0.54
N ILE A 41 16.68 -19.24 -0.61
CA ILE A 41 16.64 -20.62 -1.16
C ILE A 41 18.05 -21.15 -1.46
N MET A 42 18.94 -20.30 -1.97
CA MET A 42 20.33 -20.68 -2.26
C MET A 42 21.15 -20.93 -1.00
N THR A 43 20.97 -20.11 0.03
CA THR A 43 21.80 -20.16 1.25
C THR A 43 21.23 -21.08 2.33
N ARG A 44 19.91 -21.28 2.38
CA ARG A 44 19.15 -22.06 3.38
C ARG A 44 19.49 -21.73 4.84
N GLN A 45 19.95 -20.51 5.12
CA GLN A 45 20.26 -20.07 6.47
C GLN A 45 18.99 -19.56 7.16
N TYR A 46 18.57 -20.24 8.23
CA TYR A 46 17.36 -19.94 9.01
C TYR A 46 17.47 -18.72 9.95
N ASN A 47 18.56 -17.96 9.86
CA ASN A 47 18.87 -16.85 10.77
C ASN A 47 18.29 -15.50 10.25
N LYS A 48 19.06 -14.41 10.32
CA LYS A 48 18.69 -13.02 10.00
C LYS A 48 18.07 -12.84 8.62
N TYR A 49 18.45 -13.68 7.66
CA TYR A 49 17.92 -13.67 6.29
C TYR A 49 16.44 -14.07 6.23
N LEU A 50 16.00 -14.99 7.09
CA LEU A 50 14.58 -15.38 7.16
C LEU A 50 13.73 -14.24 7.71
N ILE A 51 14.22 -13.51 8.72
CA ILE A 51 13.53 -12.32 9.26
C ILE A 51 13.45 -11.22 8.20
N GLY A 52 14.53 -10.99 7.45
CA GLY A 52 14.53 -10.05 6.32
C GLY A 52 13.50 -10.42 5.24
N LEU A 53 13.42 -11.70 4.90
CA LEU A 53 12.42 -12.23 3.94
C LEU A 53 10.99 -12.03 4.45
N VAL A 54 10.71 -12.37 5.71
CA VAL A 54 9.40 -12.18 6.33
C VAL A 54 9.02 -10.70 6.37
N ASN A 55 9.95 -9.81 6.72
CA ASN A 55 9.71 -8.37 6.71
C ASN A 55 9.27 -7.88 5.33
N ILE A 56 10.00 -8.27 4.28
CA ILE A 56 9.67 -7.88 2.90
C ILE A 56 8.32 -8.47 2.47
N LEU A 57 8.02 -9.71 2.87
CA LEU A 57 6.72 -10.34 2.60
C LEU A 57 5.57 -9.56 3.24
N VAL A 58 5.71 -9.15 4.51
CA VAL A 58 4.70 -8.34 5.23
C VAL A 58 4.56 -6.97 4.57
N LEU A 59 5.66 -6.31 4.20
CA LEU A 59 5.62 -5.03 3.50
C LEU A 59 4.93 -5.12 2.14
N PHE A 60 5.19 -6.19 1.38
CA PHE A 60 4.53 -6.47 0.12
C PHE A 60 3.03 -6.68 0.32
N ALA A 61 2.64 -7.62 1.18
CA ALA A 61 1.24 -7.97 1.40
C ALA A 61 0.44 -6.81 2.00
N GLY A 62 1.01 -6.08 2.97
CA GLY A 62 0.38 -4.93 3.59
C GLY A 62 0.22 -3.75 2.62
N THR A 63 1.21 -3.47 1.78
CA THR A 63 1.10 -2.42 0.75
C THR A 63 0.04 -2.77 -0.29
N LEU A 64 0.00 -4.04 -0.74
CA LEU A 64 -1.05 -4.52 -1.64
C LEU A 64 -2.45 -4.43 -0.99
N GLY A 65 -2.57 -4.78 0.28
CA GLY A 65 -3.81 -4.67 1.04
C GLY A 65 -4.31 -3.22 1.16
N LEU A 66 -3.42 -2.28 1.47
CA LEU A 66 -3.73 -0.85 1.51
C LEU A 66 -4.17 -0.31 0.15
N ARG A 67 -3.61 -0.83 -0.93
CA ARG A 67 -4.03 -0.49 -2.29
C ARG A 67 -5.46 -0.96 -2.58
N VAL A 68 -5.79 -2.21 -2.25
CA VAL A 68 -7.16 -2.73 -2.39
C VAL A 68 -8.13 -1.90 -1.54
N LYS A 69 -7.75 -1.59 -0.30
CA LYS A 69 -8.53 -0.72 0.60
C LYS A 69 -8.77 0.67 -0.01
N THR A 70 -7.75 1.27 -0.62
CA THR A 70 -7.86 2.57 -1.29
C THR A 70 -8.91 2.57 -2.40
N ILE A 71 -8.95 1.49 -3.21
CA ILE A 71 -9.93 1.35 -4.29
C ILE A 71 -11.35 1.34 -3.72
N ASN A 72 -11.59 0.56 -2.67
CA ASN A 72 -12.90 0.46 -2.04
C ASN A 72 -13.32 1.77 -1.33
N GLU A 73 -12.43 2.37 -0.56
CA GLU A 73 -12.73 3.61 0.19
C GLU A 73 -12.94 4.82 -0.71
N LYS A 74 -12.41 4.79 -1.94
CA LYS A 74 -12.61 5.85 -2.93
C LYS A 74 -14.05 5.91 -3.43
N GLU A 75 -14.69 4.76 -3.65
CA GLU A 75 -16.11 4.71 -4.01
C GLU A 75 -16.96 5.22 -2.85
N GLU A 76 -16.61 4.84 -1.62
CA GLU A 76 -17.29 5.31 -0.41
C GLU A 76 -17.11 6.82 -0.19
N ALA A 77 -15.92 7.37 -0.45
CA ALA A 77 -15.65 8.80 -0.38
C ALA A 77 -16.52 9.61 -1.35
N LYS A 78 -16.70 9.12 -2.59
CA LYS A 78 -17.60 9.75 -3.57
C LYS A 78 -19.05 9.73 -3.12
N LYS A 79 -19.53 8.58 -2.62
CA LYS A 79 -20.89 8.45 -2.07
C LYS A 79 -21.11 9.38 -0.88
N ASN A 80 -20.10 9.56 -0.03
CA ASN A 80 -20.17 10.48 1.11
C ASN A 80 -20.23 11.94 0.67
N ALA A 81 -19.52 12.30 -0.41
CA ALA A 81 -19.60 13.63 -1.01
C ALA A 81 -21.02 13.91 -1.56
N GLU A 82 -21.58 12.98 -2.33
CA GLU A 82 -22.95 13.08 -2.87
C GLU A 82 -24.01 13.25 -1.77
N ASN A 83 -23.84 12.58 -0.62
CA ASN A 83 -24.80 12.66 0.49
C ASN A 83 -24.62 13.90 1.39
N SER A 84 -23.49 14.60 1.30
CA SER A 84 -23.09 15.62 2.27
C SER A 84 -22.82 16.99 1.67
N TYR A 85 -22.68 17.14 0.34
CA TYR A 85 -22.28 18.40 -0.28
C TYR A 85 -23.22 19.56 0.07
N GLU A 86 -24.55 19.33 0.01
CA GLU A 86 -25.56 20.34 0.36
C GLU A 86 -25.48 20.75 1.83
N LYS A 87 -25.26 19.78 2.73
CA LYS A 87 -25.13 20.03 4.17
C LYS A 87 -23.85 20.78 4.52
N MET A 88 -22.82 20.64 3.70
CA MET A 88 -21.54 21.33 3.87
C MET A 88 -21.54 22.72 3.23
N GLY A 89 -22.58 23.08 2.46
CA GLY A 89 -22.61 24.33 1.70
C GLY A 89 -21.53 24.41 0.63
N LEU A 90 -21.06 23.26 0.13
CA LEU A 90 -20.01 23.13 -0.87
C LEU A 90 -20.59 22.69 -2.20
N SER A 91 -19.88 22.95 -3.29
CA SER A 91 -20.14 22.27 -4.55
C SER A 91 -19.84 20.77 -4.43
N LEU A 92 -20.50 19.94 -5.25
CA LEU A 92 -20.23 18.50 -5.29
C LEU A 92 -18.75 18.20 -5.58
N GLU A 93 -18.11 19.03 -6.39
CA GLU A 93 -16.69 18.91 -6.75
C GLU A 93 -15.79 19.17 -5.52
N GLU A 94 -16.01 20.26 -4.80
CA GLU A 94 -15.27 20.58 -3.56
C GLU A 94 -15.48 19.53 -2.47
N ALA A 95 -16.72 19.04 -2.30
CA ALA A 95 -17.02 17.97 -1.35
C ALA A 95 -16.27 16.69 -1.74
N THR A 96 -16.24 16.34 -3.02
CA THR A 96 -15.53 15.17 -3.53
C THR A 96 -14.03 15.27 -3.27
N GLU A 97 -13.44 16.43 -3.55
CA GLU A 97 -12.02 16.68 -3.29
C GLU A 97 -11.69 16.57 -1.81
N TYR A 98 -12.53 17.13 -0.93
CA TYR A 98 -12.37 17.04 0.51
C TYR A 98 -12.37 15.59 1.02
N PHE A 99 -13.37 14.79 0.65
CA PHE A 99 -13.46 13.40 1.09
C PHE A 99 -12.34 12.53 0.52
N LEU A 100 -11.96 12.75 -0.75
CA LEU A 100 -10.82 12.05 -1.35
C LEU A 100 -9.49 12.40 -0.67
N SER A 101 -9.24 13.68 -0.40
CA SER A 101 -8.03 14.14 0.31
C SER A 101 -7.95 13.56 1.72
N ARG A 102 -9.08 13.55 2.45
CA ARG A 102 -9.17 12.94 3.78
C ARG A 102 -8.84 11.45 3.76
N MET A 103 -9.39 10.71 2.79
CA MET A 103 -9.11 9.29 2.60
C MET A 103 -7.63 9.05 2.27
N GLN A 104 -7.05 9.80 1.32
CA GLN A 104 -5.64 9.68 0.96
C GLN A 104 -4.71 9.89 2.16
N ASN A 105 -4.98 10.91 2.99
CA ASN A 105 -4.19 11.21 4.18
C ASN A 105 -4.31 10.12 5.27
N ARG A 106 -5.45 9.44 5.36
CA ARG A 106 -5.60 8.28 6.26
C ARG A 106 -4.76 7.11 5.76
N ILE A 107 -4.91 6.73 4.49
CA ILE A 107 -4.16 5.63 3.88
C ILE A 107 -2.64 5.88 3.94
N LEU A 108 -2.20 7.12 3.69
CA LEU A 108 -0.78 7.48 3.79
C LEU A 108 -0.23 7.22 5.19
N ARG A 109 -0.98 7.62 6.24
CA ARG A 109 -0.57 7.37 7.63
C ARG A 109 -0.54 5.89 7.96
N GLU A 110 -1.54 5.13 7.53
CA GLU A 110 -1.53 3.67 7.71
C GLU A 110 -0.35 3.01 7.01
N TRP A 111 0.01 3.47 5.81
CA TRP A 111 1.16 2.96 5.07
C TRP A 111 2.50 3.30 5.74
N ILE A 112 2.66 4.53 6.23
CA ILE A 112 3.85 4.93 7.00
C ILE A 112 3.98 4.10 8.28
N ASN A 113 2.87 3.88 8.98
CA ASN A 113 2.85 3.04 10.19
C ASN A 113 3.21 1.59 9.88
N LEU A 114 2.74 1.05 8.75
CA LEU A 114 3.16 -0.27 8.27
C LEU A 114 4.68 -0.30 8.06
N LEU A 115 5.22 0.65 7.28
CA LEU A 115 6.65 0.72 6.96
C LEU A 115 7.54 0.82 8.21
N ILE A 116 7.24 1.78 9.08
CA ILE A 116 8.02 2.03 10.29
C ILE A 116 7.83 0.88 11.27
N GLY A 117 6.58 0.46 11.50
CA GLY A 117 6.25 -0.57 12.48
C GLY A 117 6.89 -1.91 12.16
N THR A 118 6.75 -2.42 10.94
CA THR A 118 7.34 -3.70 10.56
C THR A 118 8.87 -3.64 10.53
N THR A 119 9.44 -2.51 10.09
CA THR A 119 10.90 -2.33 10.08
C THR A 119 11.47 -2.29 11.49
N LEU A 120 10.86 -1.54 12.41
CA LEU A 120 11.29 -1.48 13.80
C LEU A 120 11.18 -2.85 14.49
N ILE A 121 10.05 -3.55 14.32
CA ILE A 121 9.88 -4.90 14.86
C ILE A 121 10.97 -5.84 14.32
N SER A 122 11.24 -5.80 13.01
CA SER A 122 12.27 -6.64 12.39
C SER A 122 13.66 -6.33 12.93
N ILE A 123 14.01 -5.05 13.10
CA ILE A 123 15.29 -4.63 13.69
C ILE A 123 15.39 -5.14 15.14
N CYS A 124 14.35 -4.97 15.95
CA CYS A 124 14.32 -5.47 17.33
C CYS A 124 14.55 -6.98 17.38
N ILE A 125 13.90 -7.75 16.52
CA ILE A 125 14.11 -9.20 16.46
C ILE A 125 15.57 -9.51 16.09
N ILE A 126 16.12 -8.87 15.06
CA ILE A 126 17.50 -9.12 14.61
C ILE A 126 18.55 -8.78 15.68
N VAL A 127 18.34 -7.70 16.45
CA VAL A 127 19.28 -7.22 17.47
C VAL A 127 19.18 -8.03 18.77
N PHE A 128 17.96 -8.28 19.25
CA PHE A 128 17.74 -8.90 20.57
C PHE A 128 17.57 -10.42 20.52
N PHE A 129 17.17 -10.96 19.37
CA PHE A 129 17.10 -12.41 19.14
C PHE A 129 18.07 -12.81 18.02
N PRO A 130 19.39 -12.75 18.29
CA PRO A 130 20.37 -13.32 17.39
C PRO A 130 20.21 -14.84 17.46
N VAL A 131 19.51 -15.41 16.47
CA VAL A 131 19.67 -16.83 16.17
C VAL A 131 21.12 -17.08 15.73
#